data_AF-A0A971I4R6-F1
#
_entry.id   AF-A0A971I4R6-F1
#
_cell.length_a   1.000
_cell.length_b   1.000
_cell.length_c   1.000
_cell.angle_alpha   90.00
_cell.angle_beta   90.00
_cell.angle_gamma   90.00
#
_symmetry.space_group_name_H-M   'P 1'
#
loop_
_entity.id
_entity.type
_entity.pdbx_description
1 polymer ?
#
loop_
_entity_poly.entity_id
_entity_poly.type
_entity_poly.pdbx_seq_one_letter_code
_entity_poly.pdbx_strand_id
1 'polypeptide(L)'
;MARNEIVERENDLGNSIPGIDAELMSSMKEEVLRARKENIPMIQAFEAVARKSGLKVNTIRNYYYRYLHAHLSKNIGSRGVKRSNWAYKGVAGKSFTEEEVRNLLITILTAQAKGESVRSCANRLADGDPKKMLRFQNKYRNVIAGQPEYVKNLMDEMTQRGVRYFNPYTRMIVDGTEGTSAKPAAAGSDYKNDTAGRLSENNDAMPKDDTGSLIETLGKIITGLEDFDNIYISAFFNGLQELIDMARTGKNNTMEQVTRLEKTCKDFQNKLSRMESYLHRLVEINQRFLALPDADKISSLTDYMNDLEICIKKYANL
;
A
#
# COMPACT_ATOMS: atom_id res chain seq x y z
N MET A 1 -51.99 33.60 30.44
CA MET A 1 -50.54 33.91 30.41
C MET A 1 -49.79 32.59 30.45
N ALA A 2 -48.79 32.43 29.56
CA ALA A 2 -47.83 31.32 29.39
C ALA A 2 -48.45 29.96 28.96
N ARG A 3 -48.33 29.40 27.72
CA ARG A 3 -47.17 29.17 26.82
C ARG A 3 -46.00 28.56 27.60
N ASN A 4 -45.45 27.37 27.33
CA ASN A 4 -45.20 26.73 26.04
C ASN A 4 -44.76 25.26 26.24
N GLU A 5 -45.07 24.45 25.22
CA GLU A 5 -44.17 23.44 24.60
C GLU A 5 -43.91 22.10 25.31
N ILE A 6 -44.91 21.22 25.13
CA ILE A 6 -44.68 19.84 24.70
C ILE A 6 -43.92 19.89 23.36
N VAL A 7 -42.65 19.49 23.36
CA VAL A 7 -41.88 19.22 22.13
C VAL A 7 -41.34 17.79 22.21
N GLU A 8 -42.10 16.92 21.55
CA GLU A 8 -41.62 15.87 20.65
C GLU A 8 -40.26 15.24 21.00
N ARG A 9 -40.31 14.21 21.85
CA ARG A 9 -39.31 13.14 21.84
C ARG A 9 -39.80 12.03 20.92
N GLU A 10 -39.64 12.22 19.61
CA GLU A 10 -39.60 11.12 18.65
C GLU A 10 -39.00 11.61 17.32
N ASN A 11 -38.24 10.73 16.67
CA ASN A 11 -37.54 10.85 15.38
C ASN A 11 -36.17 11.55 15.37
N ASP A 12 -35.13 10.74 15.62
CA ASP A 12 -34.10 10.51 14.60
C ASP A 12 -33.28 9.24 14.93
N LEU A 13 -33.99 8.11 15.10
CA LEU A 13 -33.42 6.77 14.95
C LEU A 13 -33.31 6.49 13.45
N GLY A 14 -32.19 6.88 12.84
CA GLY A 14 -31.97 6.51 11.45
C GLY A 14 -30.85 7.28 10.76
N ASN A 15 -29.59 7.04 11.16
CA ASN A 15 -28.45 7.04 10.22
C ASN A 15 -27.09 6.80 10.92
N SER A 16 -26.94 5.66 11.59
CA SER A 16 -25.61 5.15 11.90
C SER A 16 -24.99 4.57 10.64
N ILE A 17 -23.91 5.19 10.18
CA ILE A 17 -22.98 4.57 9.22
C ILE A 17 -22.51 3.26 9.87
N PRO A 18 -22.66 2.09 9.23
CA PRO A 18 -22.41 0.81 9.88
C PRO A 18 -20.98 0.73 10.41
N GLY A 19 -20.85 0.43 11.71
CA GLY A 19 -19.58 0.04 12.34
C GLY A 19 -18.66 1.17 12.83
N ILE A 20 -19.13 2.42 12.93
CA ILE A 20 -18.40 3.46 13.65
C ILE A 20 -19.00 3.57 15.05
N ASP A 21 -18.20 3.25 16.06
CA ASP A 21 -18.55 3.46 17.45
C ASP A 21 -18.93 4.94 17.68
N ALA A 22 -20.22 5.20 17.91
CA ALA A 22 -20.75 6.54 18.10
C ALA A 22 -20.07 7.23 19.30
N GLU A 23 -19.61 6.45 20.27
CA GLU A 23 -18.85 6.89 21.43
C GLU A 23 -17.48 7.43 21.04
N LEU A 24 -16.72 6.69 20.22
CA LEU A 24 -15.45 7.15 19.65
C LEU A 24 -15.58 8.49 18.90
N MET A 25 -16.65 8.65 18.13
CA MET A 25 -16.89 9.89 17.37
C MET A 25 -17.23 11.08 18.27
N SER A 26 -18.00 10.85 19.33
CA SER A 26 -18.31 11.86 20.34
C SER A 26 -17.04 12.33 21.06
N SER A 27 -16.24 11.37 21.55
CA SER A 27 -14.95 11.63 22.21
C SER A 27 -13.99 12.40 21.30
N MET A 28 -13.94 12.04 20.02
CA MET A 28 -13.09 12.72 19.04
C MET A 28 -13.54 14.16 18.73
N LYS A 29 -14.84 14.41 18.65
CA LYS A 29 -15.38 15.76 18.41
C LYS A 29 -15.06 16.69 19.58
N GLU A 30 -15.22 16.20 20.80
CA GLU A 30 -14.87 16.93 22.03
C GLU A 30 -13.38 17.28 22.06
N GLU A 31 -12.51 16.32 21.80
CA GLU A 31 -11.05 16.51 21.83
C GLU A 31 -10.55 17.48 20.76
N VAL A 32 -11.12 17.45 19.56
CA VAL A 32 -10.80 18.41 18.50
C VAL A 32 -11.30 19.82 18.84
N LEU A 33 -12.47 19.95 19.48
CA LEU A 33 -12.98 21.25 19.94
C LEU A 33 -12.11 21.83 21.06
N ARG A 34 -11.65 20.98 21.99
CA ARG A 34 -10.71 21.38 23.04
C ARG A 34 -9.38 21.87 22.46
N ALA A 35 -8.76 21.07 21.59
CA ALA A 35 -7.50 21.46 20.96
C ALA A 35 -7.62 22.77 20.17
N ARG A 36 -8.76 23.01 19.51
CA ARG A 36 -9.03 24.30 18.86
C ARG A 36 -9.14 25.45 19.87
N LYS A 37 -9.84 25.27 21.00
CA LYS A 37 -10.00 26.28 22.05
C LYS A 37 -8.65 26.65 22.68
N GLU A 38 -7.78 25.65 22.83
CA GLU A 38 -6.47 25.78 23.46
C GLU A 38 -5.35 26.15 22.46
N ASN A 39 -5.67 26.35 21.18
CA ASN A 39 -4.70 26.59 20.08
C ASN A 39 -3.61 25.50 19.96
N ILE A 40 -3.97 24.26 20.33
CA ILE A 40 -3.09 23.11 20.24
C ILE A 40 -3.22 22.47 18.84
N PRO A 41 -2.12 21.93 18.26
CA PRO A 41 -2.18 21.22 16.99
C PRO A 41 -3.19 20.07 17.00
N MET A 42 -4.05 20.01 15.98
CA MET A 42 -5.12 19.01 15.84
C MET A 42 -4.64 17.55 15.85
N ILE A 43 -3.35 17.31 15.54
CA ILE A 43 -2.72 16.00 15.65
C ILE A 43 -2.72 15.49 17.11
N GLN A 44 -2.54 16.37 18.09
CA GLN A 44 -2.51 16.00 19.52
C GLN A 44 -3.89 15.57 20.02
N ALA A 45 -4.97 16.16 19.47
CA ALA A 45 -6.33 15.68 19.74
C ALA A 45 -6.51 14.23 19.25
N PHE A 46 -6.00 13.91 18.06
CA PHE A 46 -6.07 12.54 17.54
C PHE A 46 -5.21 11.56 18.36
N GLU A 47 -4.05 11.98 18.87
CA GLU A 47 -3.22 11.18 19.77
C GLU A 47 -3.89 10.93 21.13
N ALA A 48 -4.59 11.92 21.68
CA ALA A 48 -5.35 11.76 22.92
C ALA A 48 -6.48 10.71 22.74
N VAL A 49 -7.21 10.79 21.63
CA VAL A 49 -8.26 9.81 21.30
C VAL A 49 -7.66 8.44 20.99
N ALA A 50 -6.47 8.38 20.36
CA ALA A 50 -5.75 7.14 20.08
C ALA A 50 -5.36 6.40 21.36
N ARG A 51 -4.84 7.13 22.34
CA ARG A 51 -4.51 6.55 23.65
C ARG A 51 -5.74 6.02 24.39
N LYS A 52 -6.87 6.74 24.31
CA LYS A 52 -8.13 6.32 24.97
C LYS A 52 -8.79 5.11 24.31
N SER A 53 -8.71 4.99 22.99
CA SER A 53 -9.39 3.94 22.21
C SER A 53 -8.51 2.75 21.83
N GLY A 54 -7.19 2.83 22.03
CA GLY A 54 -6.23 1.81 21.59
C GLY A 54 -6.03 1.74 20.07
N LEU A 55 -6.64 2.64 19.29
CA LEU A 55 -6.54 2.68 17.84
C LEU A 55 -5.34 3.51 17.38
N LYS A 56 -4.77 3.18 16.21
CA LYS A 56 -3.70 3.98 15.60
C LYS A 56 -4.19 5.40 15.28
N VAL A 57 -3.35 6.40 15.51
CA VAL A 57 -3.65 7.83 15.24
C VAL A 57 -4.16 8.07 13.82
N ASN A 58 -3.55 7.42 12.82
CA ASN A 58 -3.97 7.56 11.42
C ASN A 58 -5.36 6.99 11.16
N THR A 59 -5.75 5.93 11.88
CA THR A 59 -7.08 5.33 11.79
C THR A 59 -8.14 6.31 12.29
N ILE A 60 -7.90 6.93 13.45
CA ILE A 60 -8.77 7.96 14.03
C ILE A 60 -8.89 9.18 13.13
N ARG A 61 -7.76 9.67 12.62
CA ARG A 61 -7.72 10.75 11.62
C ARG A 61 -8.61 10.43 10.41
N ASN A 62 -8.50 9.22 9.86
CA ASN A 62 -9.29 8.79 8.72
C ASN A 62 -10.79 8.70 9.05
N TYR A 63 -11.15 8.16 10.22
CA TYR A 63 -12.53 8.13 10.70
C TYR A 63 -13.11 9.54 10.82
N TYR A 64 -12.36 10.48 11.42
CA TYR A 64 -12.77 11.87 11.60
C TYR A 64 -13.10 12.55 10.27
N TYR A 65 -12.20 12.48 9.29
CA TYR A 65 -12.41 13.13 8.00
C TYR A 65 -13.54 12.45 7.21
N ARG A 66 -13.67 11.13 7.29
CA ARG A 66 -14.80 10.42 6.66
C ARG A 66 -16.14 10.84 7.25
N TYR A 67 -16.22 10.98 8.57
CA TYR A 67 -17.40 11.49 9.26
C TYR A 67 -17.70 12.93 8.86
N LEU A 68 -16.71 13.83 8.87
CA LEU A 68 -16.89 15.21 8.43
C LEU A 68 -17.43 15.29 7.00
N HIS A 69 -16.87 14.53 6.06
CA HIS A 69 -17.34 14.50 4.68
C HIS A 69 -18.77 13.96 4.57
N ALA A 70 -19.11 12.89 5.29
CA ALA A 70 -20.47 12.34 5.30
C ALA A 70 -21.50 13.31 5.88
N HIS A 71 -21.19 13.96 7.00
CA HIS A 71 -22.10 14.88 7.69
C HIS A 71 -22.26 16.23 6.96
N LEU A 72 -21.23 16.66 6.22
CA LEU A 72 -21.31 17.84 5.35
C LEU A 72 -22.13 17.53 4.08
N SER A 73 -22.02 16.32 3.52
CA SER A 73 -22.79 15.92 2.34
C SER A 73 -24.31 15.83 2.61
N LYS A 74 -24.72 15.42 3.82
CA LYS A 74 -26.14 15.38 4.21
C LYS A 74 -26.77 16.76 4.40
N ASN A 75 -26.00 17.76 4.86
CA ASN A 75 -26.50 19.13 5.05
C ASN A 75 -26.66 19.92 3.74
N ILE A 76 -26.20 19.39 2.60
CA ILE A 76 -26.31 20.04 1.29
C ILE A 76 -27.72 19.89 0.68
N GLY A 77 -28.52 18.94 1.16
CA GLY A 77 -29.86 18.68 0.63
C GLY A 77 -30.94 19.73 0.97
N SER A 78 -30.70 20.70 1.86
CA SER A 78 -31.80 21.50 2.42
C SER A 78 -31.59 23.00 2.56
N ARG A 79 -30.52 23.59 2.05
CA ARG A 79 -30.42 25.05 1.79
C ARG A 79 -29.17 25.31 0.96
N GLY A 80 -29.31 26.03 -0.15
CA GLY A 80 -28.22 26.50 -1.00
C GLY A 80 -27.32 27.53 -0.30
N VAL A 81 -26.62 27.10 0.76
CA VAL A 81 -25.66 27.91 1.48
C VAL A 81 -24.34 27.84 0.71
N LYS A 82 -23.96 29.00 0.15
CA LYS A 82 -22.63 29.26 -0.42
C LYS A 82 -21.56 28.60 0.44
N ARG A 83 -20.74 27.72 -0.17
CA ARG A 83 -19.56 27.08 0.42
C ARG A 83 -18.90 28.06 1.40
N SER A 84 -19.08 27.84 2.71
CA SER A 84 -18.39 28.69 3.68
C SER A 84 -16.91 28.40 3.51
N ASN A 85 -16.23 29.36 2.90
CA ASN A 85 -14.85 29.30 2.42
C ASN A 85 -13.82 29.24 3.57
N TRP A 86 -14.27 28.88 4.78
CA TRP A 86 -13.55 29.00 6.04
C TRP A 86 -13.07 27.64 6.57
N ALA A 87 -13.84 26.55 6.39
CA ALA A 87 -13.48 25.25 6.96
C ALA A 87 -12.44 24.45 6.12
N TYR A 88 -12.13 24.91 4.91
CA TYR A 88 -11.27 24.19 3.96
C TYR A 88 -9.97 24.90 3.58
N LYS A 89 -9.70 26.11 4.10
CA LYS A 89 -8.55 26.91 3.66
C LYS A 89 -7.19 26.37 4.11
N GLY A 90 -7.15 25.44 5.08
CA GLY A 90 -5.90 24.97 5.69
C GLY A 90 -5.42 23.56 5.34
N VAL A 91 -6.25 22.69 4.74
CA VAL A 91 -5.92 21.24 4.64
C VAL A 91 -6.18 20.64 3.27
N ALA A 92 -7.18 21.12 2.53
CA ALA A 92 -7.48 20.63 1.19
C ALA A 92 -6.89 21.58 0.16
N GLY A 93 -5.79 21.20 -0.48
CA GLY A 93 -5.33 21.87 -1.71
C GLY A 93 -6.44 21.86 -2.78
N LYS A 94 -6.28 22.67 -3.83
CA LYS A 94 -7.25 22.81 -4.95
C LYS A 94 -7.86 21.46 -5.36
N SER A 95 -9.18 21.34 -5.33
CA SER A 95 -9.88 20.12 -5.76
C SER A 95 -9.53 19.80 -7.21
N PHE A 96 -9.37 18.51 -7.52
CA PHE A 96 -9.13 18.08 -8.89
C PHE A 96 -10.33 18.38 -9.78
N THR A 97 -10.12 18.96 -10.95
CA THR A 97 -11.16 19.05 -11.99
C THR A 97 -11.33 17.69 -12.68
N GLU A 98 -12.46 17.48 -13.35
CA GLU A 98 -12.73 16.21 -14.03
C GLU A 98 -11.68 15.90 -15.11
N GLU A 99 -11.20 16.92 -15.81
CA GLU A 99 -10.15 16.82 -16.82
C GLU A 99 -8.80 16.46 -16.20
N GLU A 100 -8.47 17.03 -15.04
CA GLU A 100 -7.24 16.69 -14.31
C GLU A 100 -7.26 15.23 -13.85
N VAL A 101 -8.42 14.73 -13.40
CA VAL A 101 -8.59 13.33 -13.02
C VAL A 101 -8.44 12.41 -14.21
N ARG A 102 -9.10 12.75 -15.31
CA ARG A 102 -9.05 12.01 -16.56
C ARG A 102 -7.60 11.90 -17.06
N ASN A 103 -6.90 13.02 -17.17
CA ASN A 103 -5.50 13.05 -17.62
C ASN A 103 -4.57 12.28 -16.68
N LEU A 104 -4.79 12.39 -15.36
CA LEU A 104 -4.03 11.64 -14.36
C LEU A 104 -4.19 10.12 -14.55
N LEU A 105 -5.44 9.64 -14.69
CA LEU A 105 -5.70 8.22 -14.90
C LEU A 105 -5.12 7.74 -16.23
N ILE A 106 -5.33 8.49 -17.31
CA ILE A 106 -4.79 8.11 -18.62
C ILE A 106 -3.29 7.93 -18.56
N THR A 107 -2.60 8.91 -17.98
CA THR A 107 -1.14 8.89 -17.89
C THR A 107 -0.65 7.72 -17.06
N ILE A 108 -1.27 7.46 -15.89
CA ILE A 108 -0.86 6.36 -15.01
C ILE A 108 -1.12 4.99 -15.65
N LEU A 109 -2.29 4.74 -16.23
CA LEU A 109 -2.62 3.44 -16.82
C LEU A 109 -1.74 3.13 -18.04
N THR A 110 -1.42 4.15 -18.84
CA THR A 110 -0.49 4.03 -19.99
C THR A 110 0.95 3.80 -19.51
N ALA A 111 1.38 4.51 -18.46
CA ALA A 111 2.71 4.35 -17.87
C ALA A 111 2.91 2.96 -17.26
N GLN A 112 1.89 2.42 -16.59
CA GLN A 112 1.91 1.06 -16.05
C GLN A 112 2.03 0.00 -17.14
N ALA A 113 1.41 0.20 -18.31
CA ALA A 113 1.60 -0.70 -19.45
C ALA A 113 3.04 -0.70 -20.00
N LYS A 114 3.79 0.38 -19.77
CA LYS A 114 5.22 0.49 -20.09
C LYS A 114 6.14 -0.02 -18.96
N GLY A 115 5.58 -0.57 -17.89
CA GLY A 115 6.34 -1.06 -16.72
C GLY A 115 6.67 0.02 -15.69
N GLU A 116 6.18 1.25 -15.83
CA GLU A 116 6.40 2.32 -14.84
C GLU A 116 5.46 2.14 -13.64
N SER A 117 5.99 2.21 -12.41
CA SER A 117 5.14 2.15 -11.21
C SER A 117 4.26 3.40 -11.05
N VAL A 118 3.09 3.24 -10.42
CA VAL A 118 2.19 4.37 -10.10
C VAL A 118 2.94 5.48 -9.33
N ARG A 119 3.87 5.09 -8.44
CA ARG A 119 4.66 6.04 -7.66
C ARG A 119 5.62 6.84 -8.53
N SER A 120 6.35 6.18 -9.43
CA SER A 120 7.25 6.85 -10.38
C SER A 120 6.48 7.82 -11.28
N CYS A 121 5.37 7.35 -11.88
CA CYS A 121 4.55 8.19 -12.74
C CYS A 121 3.98 9.40 -11.98
N ALA A 122 3.50 9.20 -10.76
CA ALA A 122 2.99 10.30 -9.93
C ALA A 122 4.09 11.28 -9.52
N ASN A 123 5.32 10.82 -9.29
CA ASN A 123 6.46 11.69 -8.99
C ASN A 123 6.85 12.53 -10.21
N ARG A 124 6.87 11.90 -11.39
CA ARG A 124 7.12 12.57 -12.67
C ARG A 124 6.06 13.63 -12.96
N LEU A 125 4.78 13.33 -12.77
CA LEU A 125 3.69 14.30 -12.92
C LEU A 125 3.73 15.44 -11.89
N ALA A 126 4.32 15.18 -10.73
CA ALA A 126 4.41 16.14 -9.64
C ALA A 126 5.61 17.08 -9.76
N ASP A 127 6.48 16.91 -10.77
CA ASP A 127 7.68 17.71 -10.98
C ASP A 127 8.57 17.77 -9.73
N GLY A 128 8.62 16.67 -8.97
CA GLY A 128 9.37 16.58 -7.72
C GLY A 128 8.70 17.18 -6.48
N ASP A 129 7.47 17.73 -6.55
CA ASP A 129 6.74 18.18 -5.36
C ASP A 129 6.13 16.98 -4.59
N PRO A 130 6.62 16.66 -3.38
CA PRO A 130 6.16 15.50 -2.62
C PRO A 130 4.69 15.61 -2.20
N LYS A 131 4.16 16.83 -1.98
CA LYS A 131 2.76 17.04 -1.63
C LYS A 131 1.85 16.78 -2.83
N LYS A 132 2.24 17.29 -4.01
CA LYS A 132 1.51 17.07 -5.26
C LYS A 132 1.53 15.59 -5.66
N MET A 133 2.67 14.91 -5.53
CA MET A 133 2.80 13.46 -5.76
C MET A 133 1.83 12.66 -4.88
N LEU A 134 1.80 12.93 -3.57
CA LEU A 134 0.93 12.21 -2.64
C LEU A 134 -0.56 12.44 -2.99
N ARG A 135 -0.91 13.66 -3.42
CA ARG A 135 -2.28 13.97 -3.87
C ARG A 135 -2.66 13.19 -5.12
N PHE A 136 -1.76 13.05 -6.10
CA PHE A 136 -1.99 12.25 -7.30
C PHE A 136 -2.19 10.77 -6.96
N GLN A 137 -1.33 10.20 -6.12
CA GLN A 137 -1.48 8.81 -5.67
C GLN A 137 -2.81 8.58 -4.94
N ASN A 138 -3.16 9.47 -4.01
CA ASN A 138 -4.42 9.37 -3.28
C ASN A 138 -5.63 9.51 -4.21
N LYS A 139 -5.58 10.45 -5.17
CA LYS A 139 -6.67 10.66 -6.13
C LYS A 139 -6.85 9.43 -7.02
N TYR A 140 -5.75 8.89 -7.56
CA TYR A 140 -5.79 7.64 -8.35
C TYR A 140 -6.43 6.50 -7.54
N ARG A 141 -5.94 6.23 -6.33
CA ARG A 141 -6.47 5.15 -5.47
C ARG A 141 -7.97 5.31 -5.19
N ASN A 142 -8.40 6.54 -4.88
CA ASN A 142 -9.79 6.81 -4.57
C ASN A 142 -10.72 6.64 -5.77
N VAL A 143 -10.27 7.02 -6.99
CA VAL A 143 -11.08 6.86 -8.21
C VAL A 143 -11.20 5.39 -8.60
N ILE A 144 -10.10 4.62 -8.55
CA ILE A 144 -10.13 3.18 -8.84
C ILE A 144 -11.08 2.43 -7.89
N ALA A 145 -11.08 2.78 -6.60
CA ALA A 145 -11.92 2.12 -5.60
C ALA A 145 -13.37 2.62 -5.59
N GLY A 146 -13.60 3.92 -5.85
CA GLY A 146 -14.91 4.56 -5.66
C GLY A 146 -15.73 4.73 -6.94
N GLN A 147 -15.12 4.71 -8.13
CA GLN A 147 -15.79 5.01 -9.40
C GLN A 147 -15.39 4.02 -10.51
N PRO A 148 -15.70 2.71 -10.37
CA PRO A 148 -15.25 1.70 -11.31
C PRO A 148 -15.86 1.85 -12.72
N GLU A 149 -17.10 2.31 -12.86
CA GLU A 149 -17.73 2.54 -14.17
C GLU A 149 -17.02 3.64 -14.96
N TYR A 150 -16.63 4.72 -14.29
CA TYR A 150 -15.87 5.81 -14.91
C TYR A 150 -14.53 5.32 -15.46
N VAL A 151 -13.82 4.47 -14.70
CA VAL A 151 -12.54 3.89 -15.12
C VAL A 151 -12.73 2.96 -16.31
N LYS A 152 -13.82 2.16 -16.35
CA LYS A 152 -14.15 1.31 -17.50
C LYS A 152 -14.38 2.12 -18.77
N ASN A 153 -15.21 3.16 -18.70
CA ASN A 153 -15.45 4.04 -19.85
C ASN A 153 -14.14 4.65 -20.37
N LEU A 154 -13.24 5.05 -19.47
CA LEU A 154 -11.94 5.60 -19.85
C LEU A 154 -11.03 4.55 -20.52
N MET A 155 -11.06 3.29 -20.06
CA MET A 155 -10.35 2.17 -20.69
C MET A 155 -10.94 1.83 -22.06
N ASP A 156 -12.27 1.89 -22.22
CA ASP A 156 -12.93 1.69 -23.51
C ASP A 156 -12.51 2.77 -24.51
N GLU A 157 -12.46 4.04 -24.08
CA GLU A 157 -11.95 5.13 -24.91
C GLU A 157 -10.47 4.96 -25.27
N MET A 158 -9.63 4.44 -24.37
CA MET A 158 -8.23 4.11 -24.70
C MET A 158 -8.14 2.99 -25.73
N THR A 159 -9.00 1.99 -25.60
CA THR A 159 -9.11 0.87 -26.54
C THR A 159 -9.51 1.39 -27.92
N GLN A 160 -10.52 2.26 -28.00
CA GLN A 160 -10.93 2.91 -29.25
C GLN A 160 -9.81 3.75 -29.89
N ARG A 161 -8.92 4.33 -29.09
CA ARG A 161 -7.76 5.09 -29.57
C ARG A 161 -6.54 4.22 -29.92
N GLY A 162 -6.63 2.89 -29.75
CA GLY A 162 -5.50 1.99 -29.98
C GLY A 162 -4.36 2.12 -28.98
N VAL A 163 -4.60 2.75 -27.82
CA VAL A 163 -3.56 3.01 -26.82
C VAL A 163 -3.41 1.80 -25.91
N ARG A 164 -2.17 1.38 -25.68
CA ARG A 164 -1.82 0.32 -24.73
C ARG A 164 -2.00 0.81 -23.29
N TYR A 165 -2.77 0.08 -22.47
CA TYR A 165 -3.00 0.45 -21.07
C TYR A 165 -3.03 -0.76 -20.13
N PHE A 166 -2.78 -0.50 -18.86
CA PHE A 166 -2.88 -1.49 -17.79
C PHE A 166 -4.29 -1.49 -17.20
N ASN A 167 -4.91 -2.66 -17.08
CA ASN A 167 -6.21 -2.80 -16.42
C ASN A 167 -6.01 -3.02 -14.91
N PRO A 168 -6.43 -2.09 -14.03
CA PRO A 168 -6.20 -2.21 -12.58
C PRO A 168 -7.04 -3.30 -11.91
N TYR A 169 -8.12 -3.77 -12.55
CA TYR A 169 -9.04 -4.78 -11.99
C TYR A 169 -8.65 -6.20 -12.35
N THR A 170 -8.16 -6.42 -13.58
CA THR A 170 -7.68 -7.74 -14.03
C THR A 170 -6.16 -7.89 -13.91
N ARG A 171 -5.44 -6.79 -13.69
CA ARG A 171 -3.97 -6.71 -13.63
C ARG A 171 -3.27 -7.19 -14.91
N MET A 172 -3.95 -7.06 -16.05
CA MET A 172 -3.42 -7.42 -17.36
C MET A 172 -3.12 -6.15 -18.17
N ILE A 173 -2.16 -6.27 -19.10
CA ILE A 173 -1.91 -5.24 -20.10
C ILE A 173 -2.80 -5.52 -21.30
N VAL A 174 -3.54 -4.52 -21.75
CA VAL A 174 -4.40 -4.60 -22.94
C VAL A 174 -3.73 -3.79 -24.04
N ASP A 175 -3.41 -4.47 -25.14
CA ASP A 175 -2.95 -3.82 -26.37
C ASP A 175 -4.20 -3.36 -27.12
N GLY A 176 -4.39 -2.05 -27.28
CA GLY A 176 -5.62 -1.45 -27.82
C GLY A 176 -5.96 -1.80 -29.28
N THR A 177 -5.31 -2.82 -29.87
CA THR A 177 -5.52 -3.27 -31.25
C THR A 177 -6.39 -4.53 -31.35
N GLU A 178 -6.74 -5.20 -30.24
CA GLU A 178 -7.60 -6.39 -30.30
C GLU A 178 -8.96 -6.13 -29.67
N GLY A 179 -9.89 -5.68 -30.51
CA GLY A 179 -11.30 -5.76 -30.24
C GLY A 179 -11.79 -7.20 -30.39
N THR A 180 -12.37 -7.74 -29.32
CA THR A 180 -13.34 -8.86 -29.31
C THR A 180 -12.76 -10.28 -29.36
N SER A 181 -12.47 -10.86 -28.19
CA SER A 181 -13.12 -12.10 -27.72
C SER A 181 -12.50 -12.57 -26.41
N ALA A 182 -13.22 -12.38 -25.30
CA ALA A 182 -12.96 -13.08 -24.06
C ALA A 182 -14.22 -13.83 -23.63
N LYS A 183 -14.22 -15.16 -23.82
CA LYS A 183 -14.70 -16.20 -22.89
C LYS A 183 -14.74 -17.59 -23.57
N PRO A 184 -14.73 -18.70 -22.81
CA PRO A 184 -13.67 -19.17 -21.91
C PRO A 184 -13.33 -20.66 -22.18
N ALA A 185 -12.12 -21.14 -21.89
CA ALA A 185 -11.91 -22.60 -21.84
C ALA A 185 -10.78 -22.98 -20.87
N ALA A 186 -11.16 -23.78 -19.89
CA ALA A 186 -10.27 -24.53 -19.02
C ALA A 186 -9.64 -25.70 -19.79
N ALA A 187 -8.36 -25.97 -19.55
CA ALA A 187 -7.75 -27.31 -19.50
C ALA A 187 -6.25 -27.12 -19.20
N GLY A 188 -5.75 -27.85 -18.19
CA GLY A 188 -4.36 -27.76 -17.77
C GLY A 188 -3.38 -28.51 -18.66
N SER A 189 -2.10 -28.33 -18.38
CA SER A 189 -1.11 -29.41 -18.34
C SER A 189 0.23 -28.85 -17.87
N ASP A 190 0.82 -29.51 -16.88
CA ASP A 190 2.27 -29.63 -16.70
C ASP A 190 3.00 -29.68 -18.03
N TYR A 191 4.16 -29.02 -18.13
CA TYR A 191 5.32 -29.59 -18.82
C TYR A 191 6.61 -29.00 -18.23
N LYS A 192 7.34 -29.87 -17.51
CA LYS A 192 8.81 -29.84 -17.48
C LYS A 192 9.33 -30.09 -18.90
N ASN A 193 10.48 -29.52 -19.24
CA ASN A 193 11.61 -30.33 -19.70
C ASN A 193 12.92 -29.53 -19.80
N ASP A 194 13.95 -30.18 -19.27
CA ASP A 194 15.35 -29.97 -19.50
C ASP A 194 15.74 -30.12 -20.98
N THR A 195 16.80 -29.43 -21.40
CA THR A 195 17.96 -29.93 -22.17
C THR A 195 18.83 -28.71 -22.55
N ALA A 196 19.96 -28.43 -21.88
CA ALA A 196 21.25 -29.12 -21.96
C ALA A 196 21.82 -29.23 -23.39
N GLY A 197 22.93 -28.53 -23.64
CA GLY A 197 23.94 -28.98 -24.60
C GLY A 197 24.47 -27.94 -25.60
N ARG A 198 25.40 -27.09 -25.17
CA ARG A 198 26.79 -27.12 -25.70
C ARG A 198 27.67 -26.09 -25.00
N LEU A 199 28.49 -26.60 -24.09
CA LEU A 199 29.80 -26.04 -23.78
C LEU A 199 30.75 -26.51 -24.89
N SER A 200 31.56 -25.59 -25.41
CA SER A 200 32.91 -25.92 -25.85
C SER A 200 33.83 -24.85 -25.29
N GLU A 201 34.72 -25.34 -24.45
CA GLU A 201 35.77 -24.64 -23.72
C GLU A 201 36.74 -23.92 -24.67
N ASN A 202 37.31 -22.81 -24.19
CA ASN A 202 38.76 -22.67 -24.13
C ASN A 202 39.11 -21.71 -22.98
N ASN A 203 39.96 -22.22 -22.09
CA ASN A 203 40.46 -21.59 -20.87
C ASN A 203 41.51 -20.50 -21.15
N ASP A 204 41.67 -19.66 -20.13
CA ASP A 204 42.88 -18.97 -19.69
C ASP A 204 43.58 -17.99 -20.65
N ALA A 205 43.38 -16.70 -20.38
CA ALA A 205 44.47 -15.78 -20.02
C ALA A 205 43.90 -14.39 -19.67
N MET A 206 44.02 -13.99 -18.41
CA MET A 206 44.10 -12.59 -18.03
C MET A 206 45.60 -12.25 -17.86
N PRO A 207 46.07 -11.00 -17.93
CA PRO A 207 45.55 -9.76 -18.54
C PRO A 207 46.57 -9.18 -19.56
N LYS A 208 46.14 -8.45 -20.60
CA LYS A 208 47.00 -7.40 -21.20
C LYS A 208 46.17 -6.20 -21.65
N ASP A 209 46.35 -5.13 -20.90
CA ASP A 209 46.30 -3.71 -21.30
C ASP A 209 45.08 -3.26 -22.12
N ASP A 210 43.92 -3.24 -21.45
CA ASP A 210 42.70 -2.61 -21.95
C ASP A 210 42.70 -1.07 -21.79
N THR A 211 43.88 -0.47 -21.55
CA THR A 211 44.09 0.97 -21.64
C THR A 211 43.80 1.47 -23.06
N GLY A 212 43.96 0.64 -24.09
CA GLY A 212 43.59 0.97 -25.47
C GLY A 212 42.10 1.27 -25.64
N SER A 213 41.21 0.44 -25.07
CA SER A 213 39.75 0.62 -25.15
C SER A 213 39.26 1.82 -24.32
N LEU A 214 39.87 2.04 -23.15
CA LEU A 214 39.57 3.22 -22.32
C LEU A 214 40.09 4.52 -22.96
N ILE A 215 41.28 4.52 -23.55
CA ILE A 215 41.83 5.68 -24.24
C ILE A 215 41.03 5.98 -25.51
N GLU A 216 40.54 4.97 -26.22
CA GLU A 216 39.68 5.15 -27.39
C GLU A 216 38.31 5.71 -27.02
N THR A 217 37.70 5.21 -25.94
CA THR A 217 36.41 5.73 -25.43
C THR A 217 36.56 7.13 -24.82
N LEU A 218 37.65 7.39 -24.09
CA LEU A 218 37.99 8.74 -23.61
C LEU A 218 38.28 9.70 -24.77
N GLY A 219 38.96 9.24 -25.83
CA GLY A 219 39.19 10.00 -27.05
C GLY A 219 37.90 10.37 -27.77
N LYS A 220 36.93 9.45 -27.85
CA LYS A 220 35.58 9.71 -28.39
C LYS A 220 34.77 10.69 -27.53
N ILE A 221 34.96 10.66 -26.21
CA ILE A 221 34.31 11.60 -25.28
C ILE A 221 34.93 12.99 -25.37
N ILE A 222 36.27 13.09 -25.41
CA ILE A 222 37.00 14.36 -25.52
C ILE A 222 36.73 15.05 -26.86
N THR A 223 36.70 14.29 -27.97
CA THR A 223 36.32 14.82 -29.29
C THR A 223 34.86 15.23 -29.37
N GLY A 224 33.95 14.55 -28.67
CA GLY A 224 32.56 14.97 -28.52
C GLY A 224 32.34 16.17 -27.57
N LEU A 225 33.37 16.57 -26.82
CA LEU A 225 33.34 17.69 -25.87
C LEU A 225 33.94 18.98 -26.44
N GLU A 226 34.64 18.93 -27.58
CA GLU A 226 35.11 20.13 -28.30
C GLU A 226 33.96 21.04 -28.78
N ASP A 227 32.72 20.53 -28.84
CA ASP A 227 31.53 21.28 -29.26
C ASP A 227 30.75 21.93 -28.09
N PHE A 228 31.19 21.76 -26.83
CA PHE A 228 30.47 22.29 -25.66
C PHE A 228 31.37 23.17 -24.78
N ASP A 229 31.45 24.45 -25.12
CA ASP A 229 32.25 25.48 -24.44
C ASP A 229 31.95 25.74 -22.94
N ASN A 230 31.13 24.94 -22.24
CA ASN A 230 30.74 25.25 -20.86
C ASN A 230 30.44 24.07 -19.91
N ILE A 231 30.75 22.82 -20.26
CA ILE A 231 30.57 21.71 -19.30
C ILE A 231 31.89 21.48 -18.58
N TYR A 232 31.95 21.88 -17.29
CA TYR A 232 33.09 21.59 -16.42
C TYR A 232 33.32 20.08 -16.37
N ILE A 233 34.32 19.61 -17.11
CA ILE A 233 34.72 18.20 -17.21
C ILE A 233 34.91 17.57 -15.83
N SER A 234 35.41 18.36 -14.87
CA SER A 234 35.55 17.95 -13.46
C SER A 234 34.22 17.61 -12.78
N ALA A 235 33.13 18.33 -13.07
CA ALA A 235 31.81 18.04 -12.51
C ALA A 235 31.22 16.73 -13.06
N PHE A 236 31.49 16.42 -14.34
CA PHE A 236 31.09 15.17 -14.95
C PHE A 236 31.80 13.96 -14.33
N PHE A 237 33.13 14.02 -14.21
CA PHE A 237 33.89 12.94 -13.58
C PHE A 237 33.61 12.80 -12.08
N ASN A 238 33.37 13.90 -11.36
CA ASN A 238 32.91 13.85 -9.97
C ASN A 238 31.53 13.17 -9.86
N GLY A 239 30.59 13.48 -10.75
CA GLY A 239 29.28 12.82 -10.78
C GLY A 239 29.36 11.33 -11.08
N LEU A 240 30.26 10.91 -11.98
CA LEU A 240 30.54 9.50 -12.24
C LEU A 240 31.15 8.79 -11.02
N GLN A 241 32.08 9.45 -10.33
CA GLN A 241 32.70 8.93 -9.12
C GLN A 241 31.66 8.76 -8.01
N GLU A 242 30.79 9.75 -7.79
CA GLU A 242 29.67 9.68 -6.84
C GLU A 242 28.69 8.55 -7.20
N LEU A 243 28.40 8.34 -8.49
CA LEU A 243 27.54 7.25 -8.94
C LEU A 243 28.15 5.87 -8.66
N ILE A 244 29.46 5.72 -8.86
CA ILE A 244 30.20 4.48 -8.56
C ILE A 244 30.19 4.21 -7.04
N ASP A 245 30.41 5.24 -6.23
CA ASP A 245 30.39 5.11 -4.78
C ASP A 245 28.97 4.81 -4.25
N MET A 246 27.94 5.40 -4.87
CA MET A 246 26.53 5.12 -4.58
C MET A 246 26.14 3.69 -4.99
N ALA A 247 26.66 3.18 -6.11
CA ALA A 247 26.44 1.81 -6.54
C ALA A 247 27.14 0.78 -5.63
N ARG A 248 28.35 1.08 -5.15
CA ARG A 248 29.08 0.23 -4.18
C ARG A 248 28.39 0.20 -2.81
N THR A 249 28.04 1.37 -2.27
CA THR A 249 27.40 1.49 -0.96
C THR A 249 25.96 0.96 -0.98
N GLY A 250 25.22 1.20 -2.06
CA GLY A 250 23.87 0.68 -2.26
C GLY A 250 23.81 -0.85 -2.33
N LYS A 251 24.76 -1.50 -3.01
CA LYS A 251 24.81 -2.97 -3.11
C LYS A 251 25.08 -3.65 -1.77
N ASN A 252 26.00 -3.12 -0.97
CA ASN A 252 26.35 -3.69 0.33
C ASN A 252 25.22 -3.49 1.36
N ASN A 253 24.65 -2.28 1.44
CA ASN A 253 23.56 -1.99 2.38
C ASN A 253 22.27 -2.76 2.02
N THR A 254 22.00 -2.95 0.72
CA THR A 254 20.86 -3.78 0.29
C THR A 254 21.08 -5.25 0.62
N MET A 255 22.30 -5.78 0.43
CA MET A 255 22.62 -7.18 0.77
C MET A 255 22.54 -7.44 2.28
N GLU A 256 23.00 -6.52 3.13
CA GLU A 256 22.85 -6.61 4.58
C GLU A 256 21.38 -6.53 5.04
N GLN A 257 20.58 -5.68 4.40
CA GLN A 257 19.15 -5.61 4.68
C GLN A 257 18.41 -6.89 4.26
N VAL A 258 18.75 -7.45 3.10
CA VAL A 258 18.17 -8.71 2.60
C VAL A 258 18.54 -9.86 3.53
N THR A 259 19.81 -10.02 3.90
CA THR A 259 20.25 -11.08 4.83
C THR A 259 19.62 -10.94 6.22
N ARG A 260 19.44 -9.70 6.71
CA ARG A 260 18.70 -9.44 7.97
C ARG A 260 17.23 -9.84 7.86
N LEU A 261 16.58 -9.51 6.75
CA LEU A 261 15.18 -9.87 6.49
C LEU A 261 14.99 -11.38 6.30
N GLU A 262 15.94 -12.06 5.64
CA GLU A 262 15.94 -13.51 5.52
C GLU A 262 16.06 -14.19 6.88
N LYS A 263 16.96 -13.68 7.74
CA LYS A 263 17.10 -14.18 9.11
C LYS A 263 15.81 -14.00 9.91
N THR A 264 15.18 -12.83 9.86
CA THR A 264 13.91 -12.61 10.57
C THR A 264 12.77 -13.49 10.02
N CYS A 265 12.69 -13.68 8.70
CA CYS A 265 11.72 -14.60 8.10
C CYS A 265 11.92 -16.04 8.59
N LYS A 266 13.17 -16.49 8.69
CA LYS A 266 13.51 -17.82 9.20
C LYS A 266 13.16 -17.98 10.68
N ASP A 267 13.40 -16.95 11.48
CA ASP A 267 12.99 -16.94 12.90
C ASP A 267 11.46 -17.00 13.06
N PHE A 268 10.71 -16.28 12.22
CA PHE A 268 9.24 -16.36 12.20
C PHE A 268 8.75 -17.75 11.77
N GLN A 269 9.34 -18.35 10.73
CA GLN A 269 9.00 -19.70 10.29
C GLN A 269 9.26 -20.74 11.38
N ASN A 270 10.38 -20.63 12.10
CA ASN A 270 10.69 -21.49 13.23
C ASN A 270 9.67 -21.32 14.37
N LYS A 271 9.27 -20.08 14.66
CA LYS A 271 8.24 -19.80 15.68
C LYS A 271 6.88 -20.38 15.29
N LEU A 272 6.48 -20.23 14.02
CA LEU A 272 5.25 -20.82 13.48
C LEU A 272 5.29 -22.35 13.57
N SER A 273 6.40 -22.98 13.18
CA SER A 273 6.55 -24.44 13.24
C SER A 273 6.44 -24.97 14.69
N ARG A 274 7.02 -24.25 15.67
CA ARG A 274 6.89 -24.59 17.10
C ARG A 274 5.43 -24.45 17.57
N MET A 275 4.72 -23.42 17.12
CA MET A 275 3.32 -23.20 17.47
C MET A 275 2.38 -24.23 16.82
N GLU A 276 2.63 -24.61 15.57
CA GLU A 276 1.89 -25.68 14.88
C GLU A 276 2.07 -27.03 15.58
N SER A 277 3.30 -27.38 15.96
CA SER A 277 3.58 -28.62 16.72
C SER A 277 2.83 -28.64 18.06
N TYR A 278 2.77 -27.50 18.76
CA TYR A 278 1.98 -27.35 19.97
C TYR A 278 0.48 -27.55 19.74
N LEU A 279 -0.05 -26.92 18.70
CA LEU A 279 -1.46 -27.06 18.36
C LEU A 279 -1.82 -28.50 17.98
N HIS A 280 -0.95 -29.18 17.25
CA HIS A 280 -1.11 -30.60 16.93
C HIS A 280 -1.11 -31.44 18.21
N ARG A 281 -0.25 -31.13 19.18
CA ARG A 281 -0.19 -31.85 20.45
C ARG A 281 -1.45 -31.64 21.29
N LEU A 282 -2.00 -30.43 21.35
CA LEU A 282 -3.28 -30.16 22.02
C LEU A 282 -4.44 -30.90 21.36
N VAL A 283 -4.49 -30.86 20.02
CA VAL A 283 -5.51 -31.57 19.24
C VAL A 283 -5.42 -33.07 19.51
N GLU A 284 -4.21 -33.63 19.54
CA GLU A 284 -3.98 -35.05 19.84
C GLU A 284 -4.47 -35.43 21.25
N ILE A 285 -4.14 -34.64 22.27
CA ILE A 285 -4.60 -34.86 23.65
C ILE A 285 -6.14 -34.81 23.73
N ASN A 286 -6.76 -33.82 23.09
CA ASN A 286 -8.22 -33.68 23.05
C ASN A 286 -8.90 -34.82 22.27
N GLN A 287 -8.34 -35.22 21.13
CA GLN A 287 -8.88 -36.33 20.32
C GLN A 287 -8.81 -37.65 21.07
N ARG A 288 -7.70 -37.94 21.75
CA ARG A 288 -7.56 -39.15 22.58
C ARG A 288 -8.60 -39.21 23.68
N PHE A 289 -8.87 -38.09 24.35
CA PHE A 289 -9.90 -38.03 25.40
C PHE A 289 -11.33 -38.15 24.85
N LEU A 290 -11.63 -37.49 23.73
CA LEU A 290 -12.94 -37.57 23.09
C LEU A 290 -13.26 -38.97 22.53
N ALA A 291 -12.23 -39.73 22.14
CA ALA A 291 -12.36 -41.08 21.63
C ALA A 291 -12.64 -42.14 22.72
N LEU A 292 -12.53 -41.80 24.01
CA LEU A 292 -12.82 -42.73 25.10
C LEU A 292 -14.34 -42.98 25.26
N PRO A 293 -14.75 -44.17 25.75
CA PRO A 293 -16.12 -44.42 26.18
C PRO A 293 -16.54 -43.54 27.35
N ASP A 294 -17.83 -43.20 27.47
CA ASP A 294 -18.32 -42.27 28.51
C ASP A 294 -18.08 -42.76 29.96
N ALA A 295 -18.02 -44.08 30.17
CA ALA A 295 -17.69 -44.67 31.46
C ALA A 295 -16.22 -44.43 31.87
N ASP A 296 -15.32 -44.40 30.89
CA ASP A 296 -13.87 -44.27 31.13
C ASP A 296 -13.45 -42.80 31.22
N LYS A 297 -14.17 -41.89 30.55
CA LYS A 297 -13.90 -40.43 30.57
C LYS A 297 -13.83 -39.83 31.97
N ILE A 298 -14.67 -40.30 32.89
CA ILE A 298 -14.70 -39.81 34.28
C ILE A 298 -13.46 -40.29 35.03
N SER A 299 -13.03 -41.54 34.79
CA SER A 299 -11.84 -42.12 35.42
C SER A 299 -10.53 -41.54 34.88
N SER A 300 -10.49 -41.17 33.59
CA SER A 300 -9.31 -40.61 32.91
C SER A 300 -9.27 -39.08 32.90
N LEU A 301 -10.25 -38.40 33.50
CA LEU A 301 -10.36 -36.95 33.50
C LEU A 301 -9.16 -36.30 34.19
N THR A 302 -8.68 -36.88 35.29
CA THR A 302 -7.52 -36.39 36.03
C THR A 302 -6.24 -36.48 35.20
N ASP A 303 -6.06 -37.56 34.44
CA ASP A 303 -4.90 -37.76 33.56
C ASP A 303 -4.94 -36.82 32.36
N TYR A 304 -6.12 -36.61 31.77
CA TYR A 304 -6.34 -35.63 30.71
C TYR A 304 -6.03 -34.20 31.15
N MET A 305 -6.48 -33.80 32.36
CA MET A 305 -6.19 -32.47 32.91
C MET A 305 -4.70 -32.28 33.20
N ASN A 306 -4.00 -33.32 33.69
CA ASN A 306 -2.55 -33.28 33.87
C ASN A 306 -1.80 -33.16 32.53
N ASP A 307 -2.22 -33.89 31.49
CA ASP A 307 -1.61 -33.82 30.16
C ASP A 307 -1.80 -32.44 29.50
N LEU A 308 -2.99 -31.84 29.67
CA LEU A 308 -3.26 -30.47 29.25
C LEU A 308 -2.39 -29.46 30.01
N GLU A 309 -2.28 -29.60 31.33
CA GLU A 309 -1.48 -28.71 32.16
C GLU A 309 0.00 -28.77 31.78
N ILE A 310 0.54 -29.96 31.53
CA ILE A 310 1.92 -30.15 31.05
C ILE A 310 2.11 -29.51 29.68
N CYS A 311 1.13 -29.66 28.78
CA CYS A 311 1.18 -29.07 27.45
C CYS A 311 1.20 -27.53 27.53
N ILE A 312 0.29 -26.94 28.32
CA ILE A 312 0.17 -25.48 28.49
C ILE A 312 1.41 -24.90 29.18
N LYS A 313 1.97 -25.56 30.21
CA LYS A 313 3.21 -25.12 30.86
C LYS A 313 4.42 -25.14 29.94
N LYS A 314 4.49 -26.10 29.01
CA LYS A 314 5.55 -26.14 27.99
C LYS A 314 5.44 -25.00 26.98
N TYR A 315 4.23 -24.52 26.69
CA TYR A 315 4.01 -23.35 25.85
C TYR A 315 4.36 -22.02 26.53
N ALA A 316 4.12 -21.89 27.84
CA ALA A 316 4.44 -20.67 28.59
C ALA A 316 5.95 -20.37 28.66
N ASN A 317 6.80 -21.37 28.43
CA ASN A 317 8.26 -21.29 28.49
C ASN A 317 8.93 -21.13 27.11
N LEU A 318 8.17 -20.71 26.08
CA LEU A 318 8.51 -20.83 24.66
C LEU A 318 8.65 -19.46 23.96
#